data_AF-A0A1F5RED6-F1
#
_entry.id   AF-A0A1F5RED6-F1
#
_cell.length_a   1.000
_cell.length_b   1.000
_cell.length_c   1.000
_cell.angle_alpha   90.00
_cell.angle_beta   90.00
_cell.angle_gamma   90.00
#
_symmetry.space_group_name_H-M   'P 1'
#
loop_
_entity.id
_entity.type
_entity.pdbx_description
1 polymer ?
#
loop_
_entity_poly.entity_id
_entity_poly.type
_entity_poly.pdbx_seq_one_letter_code
_entity_poly.pdbx_strand_id
1 'polypeptide(L)'
;MAEPTTIAPISPRARRLRAPLLLTVWGLLAFEAVGGGVIFVARVTAGMTPGETVHVLAGLALTASYALYQWRHWGRVAPFRARLDYAIGLLAACFMAAANLTGLWLGALWWRERVALGSAAPVDYPSLLSAVHNIGSMLVLTFVGAHLGAVLLRDRRQSRRS
;
A
#
# COMPACT_ATOMS: atom_id res chain seq x y z
N MET A 1 20.23 37.83 3.60
CA MET A 1 18.76 37.90 3.65
C MET A 1 18.24 36.75 2.82
N ALA A 2 17.57 35.77 3.44
CA ALA A 2 17.00 34.63 2.70
C ALA A 2 15.63 35.05 2.14
N GLU A 3 15.41 34.81 0.86
CA GLU A 3 14.11 35.01 0.20
C GLU A 3 13.01 34.23 0.97
N PRO A 4 11.86 34.85 1.25
CA PRO A 4 10.71 34.12 1.77
C PRO A 4 10.27 33.14 0.70
N THR A 5 10.49 31.85 0.95
CA THR A 5 10.06 30.77 0.06
C THR A 5 8.53 30.83 0.00
N THR A 6 8.00 31.38 -1.09
CA THR A 6 6.56 31.46 -1.35
C THR A 6 6.04 30.03 -1.47
N ILE A 7 5.40 29.55 -0.41
CA ILE A 7 4.67 28.28 -0.45
C ILE A 7 3.55 28.47 -1.46
N ALA A 8 3.70 27.88 -2.64
CA ALA A 8 2.69 27.94 -3.68
C ALA A 8 1.32 27.52 -3.10
N PRO A 9 0.25 28.30 -3.28
CA PRO A 9 -1.05 27.99 -2.71
C PRO A 9 -1.56 26.66 -3.24
N ILE A 10 -2.01 25.78 -2.34
CA ILE A 10 -2.56 24.47 -2.69
C ILE A 10 -3.77 24.66 -3.60
N SER A 11 -3.74 24.06 -4.80
CA SER A 11 -4.84 24.18 -5.74
C SER A 11 -6.15 23.62 -5.14
N PRO A 12 -7.32 24.26 -5.38
CA PRO A 12 -8.61 23.80 -4.86
C PRO A 12 -8.93 22.35 -5.23
N ARG A 13 -8.47 21.89 -6.40
CA ARG A 13 -8.61 20.50 -6.88
C ARG A 13 -7.86 19.51 -6.01
N ALA A 14 -6.64 19.84 -5.57
CA ALA A 14 -5.83 18.98 -4.70
C ALA A 14 -6.46 18.82 -3.31
N ARG A 15 -7.12 19.88 -2.80
CA ARG A 15 -7.83 19.85 -1.51
C ARG A 15 -9.08 18.98 -1.55
N ARG A 16 -9.85 19.02 -2.64
CA ARG A 16 -11.08 18.19 -2.83
C ARG A 16 -10.78 16.69 -2.90
N LEU A 17 -9.64 16.31 -3.48
CA LEU A 17 -9.29 14.89 -3.67
C LEU A 17 -8.63 14.24 -2.45
N ARG A 18 -8.30 15.00 -1.40
CA ARG A 18 -7.59 14.47 -0.23
C ARG A 18 -8.42 13.45 0.56
N ALA A 19 -9.66 13.81 0.89
CA ALA A 19 -10.59 12.95 1.62
C ALA A 19 -10.93 11.65 0.87
N PRO A 20 -11.33 11.67 -0.41
CA PRO A 20 -11.63 10.44 -1.13
C PRO A 20 -10.40 9.54 -1.28
N LEU A 21 -9.22 10.09 -1.60
CA LEU A 21 -7.99 9.27 -1.67
C LEU A 21 -7.65 8.60 -0.34
N LEU A 22 -7.80 9.32 0.77
CA LEU A 22 -7.53 8.75 2.09
C LEU A 22 -8.48 7.59 2.40
N LEU A 23 -9.78 7.76 2.11
CA LEU A 23 -10.79 6.71 2.28
C LEU A 23 -10.51 5.51 1.37
N THR A 24 -10.14 5.75 0.12
CA THR A 24 -9.76 4.70 -0.84
C THR A 24 -8.56 3.90 -0.35
N VAL A 25 -7.50 4.57 0.12
CA VAL A 25 -6.32 3.87 0.65
C VAL A 25 -6.67 3.06 1.90
N TRP A 26 -7.44 3.61 2.85
CA TRP A 26 -7.89 2.85 4.02
C TRP A 26 -8.74 1.64 3.65
N GLY A 27 -9.70 1.80 2.73
CA GLY A 27 -10.56 0.72 2.27
C GLY A 27 -9.79 -0.38 1.58
N LEU A 28 -8.88 -0.03 0.67
CA LEU A 28 -8.02 -0.99 -0.01
C LEU A 28 -7.03 -1.67 0.94
N LEU A 29 -6.48 -0.95 1.92
CA LEU A 29 -5.60 -1.53 2.94
C LEU A 29 -6.34 -2.57 3.79
N ALA A 30 -7.57 -2.26 4.21
CA ALA A 30 -8.40 -3.20 4.95
C ALA A 30 -8.79 -4.42 4.10
N PHE A 31 -9.14 -4.20 2.82
CA PHE A 31 -9.44 -5.27 1.88
C PHE A 31 -8.25 -6.21 1.69
N GLU A 32 -7.04 -5.66 1.49
CA GLU A 32 -5.81 -6.44 1.36
C GLU A 32 -5.47 -7.22 2.63
N ALA A 33 -5.66 -6.62 3.81
CA ALA A 33 -5.46 -7.33 5.09
C ALA A 33 -6.40 -8.53 5.24
N VAL A 34 -7.69 -8.34 4.93
CA VAL A 34 -8.69 -9.41 5.01
C VAL A 34 -8.47 -10.46 3.94
N GLY A 35 -8.27 -10.05 2.68
CA GLY A 35 -8.05 -10.93 1.53
C GLY A 35 -6.79 -11.77 1.69
N GLY A 36 -5.67 -11.15 2.06
CA GLY A 36 -4.43 -11.85 2.36
C GLY A 36 -4.58 -12.84 3.53
N GLY A 37 -5.33 -12.46 4.57
CA GLY A 37 -5.66 -13.35 5.67
C GLY A 37 -6.47 -14.58 5.24
N VAL A 38 -7.50 -14.39 4.41
CA VAL A 38 -8.31 -15.48 3.86
C VAL A 38 -7.45 -16.44 3.02
N ILE A 39 -6.60 -15.91 2.14
CA ILE A 39 -5.69 -16.73 1.31
C ILE A 39 -4.72 -17.50 2.19
N PHE A 40 -4.11 -16.84 3.19
CA PHE A 40 -3.17 -17.47 4.10
C PHE A 40 -3.81 -18.64 4.87
N VAL A 41 -4.97 -18.40 5.48
CA VAL A 41 -5.70 -19.44 6.23
C VAL A 41 -6.09 -20.58 5.30
N ALA A 42 -6.71 -20.30 4.15
CA ALA A 42 -7.12 -21.34 3.20
C ALA A 42 -5.94 -22.17 2.69
N ARG A 43 -4.77 -21.55 2.49
CA ARG A 43 -3.55 -22.24 2.08
C ARG A 43 -3.06 -23.19 3.17
N VAL A 44 -3.03 -22.74 4.43
CA VAL A 44 -2.56 -23.55 5.56
C VAL A 44 -3.55 -24.67 5.92
N THR A 45 -4.86 -24.41 5.85
CA THR A 45 -5.88 -25.37 6.30
C THR A 45 -6.33 -26.34 5.21
N ALA A 46 -6.34 -25.91 3.95
CA ALA A 46 -6.92 -26.66 2.84
C ALA A 46 -6.00 -26.78 1.61
N GLY A 47 -4.79 -26.22 1.64
CA GLY A 47 -3.87 -26.24 0.50
C GLY A 47 -4.39 -25.47 -0.72
N MET A 48 -5.38 -24.61 -0.55
CA MET A 48 -6.03 -23.85 -1.61
C MET A 48 -5.69 -22.37 -1.53
N THR A 49 -5.77 -21.67 -2.65
CA THR A 49 -5.48 -20.23 -2.73
C THR A 49 -6.62 -19.48 -3.44
N PRO A 50 -7.82 -19.44 -2.81
CA PRO A 50 -8.99 -18.84 -3.43
C PRO A 50 -8.82 -17.32 -3.59
N GLY A 51 -9.25 -16.79 -4.73
CA GLY A 51 -9.29 -15.33 -4.94
C GLY A 51 -7.95 -14.66 -5.21
N GLU A 52 -6.90 -15.40 -5.56
CA GLU A 52 -5.58 -14.83 -5.90
C GLU A 52 -5.64 -13.72 -6.96
N THR A 53 -6.45 -13.87 -8.01
CA THR A 53 -6.65 -12.82 -9.01
C THR A 53 -7.20 -11.53 -8.40
N VAL A 54 -8.21 -11.64 -7.53
CA VAL A 54 -8.83 -10.47 -6.88
C VAL A 54 -7.83 -9.79 -5.96
N HIS A 55 -7.02 -10.57 -5.22
CA HIS A 55 -5.98 -10.05 -4.35
C HIS A 55 -4.88 -9.32 -5.13
N VAL A 56 -4.38 -9.88 -6.25
CA VAL A 56 -3.39 -9.20 -7.10
C VAL A 56 -3.94 -7.88 -7.64
N LEU A 57 -5.19 -7.88 -8.13
CA LEU A 57 -5.82 -6.65 -8.64
C LEU A 57 -6.03 -5.60 -7.54
N ALA A 58 -6.41 -6.03 -6.34
CA ALA A 58 -6.56 -5.14 -5.19
C ALA A 58 -5.21 -4.57 -4.72
N GLY A 59 -4.14 -5.38 -4.69
CA GLY A 59 -2.78 -4.92 -4.43
C GLY A 59 -2.29 -3.86 -5.43
N LEU A 60 -2.55 -4.07 -6.73
CA LEU A 60 -2.26 -3.06 -7.77
C LEU A 60 -3.04 -1.76 -7.57
N ALA A 61 -4.34 -1.86 -7.27
CA ALA A 61 -5.18 -0.70 -7.01
C ALA A 61 -4.72 0.06 -5.75
N LEU A 62 -4.34 -0.66 -4.68
CA LEU A 62 -3.79 -0.08 -3.46
C LEU A 62 -2.49 0.66 -3.76
N THR A 63 -1.60 0.06 -4.54
CA THR A 63 -0.31 0.66 -4.92
C THR A 63 -0.49 1.94 -5.70
N ALA A 64 -1.34 1.93 -6.73
CA ALA A 64 -1.62 3.12 -7.54
C ALA A 64 -2.22 4.25 -6.67
N SER A 65 -3.18 3.90 -5.81
CA SER A 65 -3.83 4.86 -4.91
C SER A 65 -2.85 5.44 -3.89
N TYR A 66 -2.01 4.59 -3.29
CA TYR A 66 -1.01 5.00 -2.31
C TYR A 66 0.11 5.83 -2.95
N ALA A 67 0.60 5.46 -4.14
CA ALA A 67 1.59 6.24 -4.87
C ALA A 67 1.07 7.63 -5.22
N LEU A 68 -0.17 7.74 -5.71
CA LEU A 68 -0.81 9.02 -6.00
C LEU A 68 -1.00 9.86 -4.73
N TYR A 69 -1.43 9.23 -3.64
CA TYR A 69 -1.54 9.88 -2.34
C TYR A 69 -0.18 10.40 -1.87
N GLN A 70 0.86 9.56 -1.93
CA GLN A 70 2.19 9.83 -1.42
C GLN A 70 2.90 10.92 -2.21
N TRP A 71 2.78 10.90 -3.55
CA TRP A 71 3.26 11.97 -4.42
C TRP A 71 2.69 13.34 -4.03
N ARG A 72 1.37 13.38 -3.79
CA ARG A 72 0.67 14.61 -3.34
C ARG A 72 0.99 14.99 -1.90
N HIS A 73 1.27 14.01 -1.04
CA HIS A 73 1.71 14.26 0.32
C HIS A 73 3.10 14.91 0.29
N TRP A 74 4.06 14.31 -0.40
CA TRP A 74 5.42 14.81 -0.54
C TRP A 74 5.48 16.20 -1.14
N GLY A 75 4.70 16.51 -2.17
CA GLY A 75 4.63 17.88 -2.70
C GLY A 75 4.26 18.95 -1.65
N ARG A 76 3.52 18.58 -0.59
CA ARG A 76 3.14 19.48 0.50
C ARG A 76 4.14 19.52 1.65
N VAL A 77 4.82 18.41 1.91
CA VAL A 77 5.76 18.29 3.05
C VAL A 77 7.23 18.33 2.62
N ALA A 78 7.52 18.51 1.33
CA ALA A 78 8.86 18.60 0.75
C ALA A 78 9.80 19.60 1.45
N PRO A 79 9.35 20.74 2.01
CA PRO A 79 10.22 21.62 2.80
C PRO A 79 10.59 21.07 4.19
N PHE A 80 9.94 19.99 4.64
CA PHE A 80 10.04 19.45 6.00
C PHE A 80 10.46 17.98 6.01
N ARG A 81 11.42 17.59 5.15
CA ARG A 81 11.90 16.19 5.02
C ARG A 81 12.41 15.57 6.33
N ALA A 82 12.80 16.38 7.30
CA ALA A 82 13.21 15.93 8.63
C ALA A 82 12.05 15.40 9.50
N ARG A 83 10.79 15.48 9.05
CA ARG A 83 9.64 15.00 9.82
C ARG A 83 9.47 13.50 9.75
N LEU A 84 9.05 12.91 10.87
CA LEU A 84 8.81 11.48 11.01
C LEU A 84 7.73 10.96 10.07
N ASP A 85 6.67 11.74 9.78
CA ASP A 85 5.61 11.34 8.85
C ASP A 85 6.13 11.15 7.42
N TYR A 86 7.12 11.95 7.00
CA TYR A 86 7.83 11.79 5.73
C TYR A 86 8.60 10.47 5.66
N ALA A 87 9.41 10.18 6.69
CA ALA A 87 10.24 8.98 6.75
C ALA A 87 9.40 7.69 6.77
N ILE A 88 8.34 7.66 7.60
CA ILE A 88 7.40 6.52 7.66
C ILE A 88 6.70 6.34 6.31
N GLY A 89 6.29 7.43 5.65
CA GLY A 89 5.64 7.35 4.34
C GLY A 89 6.57 6.83 3.24
N LEU A 90 7.86 7.15 3.29
CA LEU A 90 8.87 6.61 2.38
C LEU A 90 9.11 5.12 2.61
N LEU A 91 9.30 4.70 3.87
CA LEU A 91 9.41 3.27 4.20
C LEU A 91 8.19 2.49 3.73
N ALA A 92 6.99 3.01 3.99
CA ALA A 92 5.74 2.43 3.50
C ALA A 92 5.73 2.29 1.97
N ALA A 93 6.19 3.30 1.22
CA ALA A 93 6.26 3.23 -0.24
C ALA A 93 7.25 2.17 -0.73
N CYS A 94 8.43 2.06 -0.09
CA CYS A 94 9.43 1.05 -0.41
C CYS A 94 8.92 -0.37 -0.13
N PHE A 95 8.30 -0.60 1.03
CA PHE A 95 7.72 -1.90 1.35
C PHE A 95 6.53 -2.24 0.44
N MET A 96 5.70 -1.25 0.08
CA MET A 96 4.60 -1.44 -0.88
C MET A 96 5.15 -1.89 -2.23
N ALA A 97 6.20 -1.24 -2.73
CA ALA A 97 6.84 -1.63 -3.99
C ALA A 97 7.40 -3.06 -3.93
N ALA A 98 8.13 -3.41 -2.86
CA ALA A 98 8.68 -4.74 -2.68
C ALA A 98 7.59 -5.83 -2.58
N ALA A 99 6.54 -5.59 -1.79
CA ALA A 99 5.41 -6.50 -1.64
C ALA A 99 4.67 -6.71 -2.96
N ASN A 100 4.47 -5.65 -3.76
CA ASN A 100 3.80 -5.77 -5.06
C ASN A 100 4.68 -6.47 -6.11
N LEU A 101 5.98 -6.19 -6.16
CA LEU A 101 6.87 -6.89 -7.08
C LEU A 101 6.90 -8.39 -6.80
N THR A 102 7.01 -8.76 -5.52
CA THR A 102 6.98 -10.17 -5.13
C THR A 102 5.59 -10.80 -5.34
N GLY A 103 4.51 -10.06 -5.08
CA GLY A 103 3.13 -10.52 -5.31
C GLY A 103 2.81 -10.72 -6.79
N LEU A 104 3.28 -9.82 -7.66
CA LEU A 104 3.16 -9.95 -9.11
C LEU A 104 3.93 -11.15 -9.64
N TRP A 105 5.13 -11.41 -9.10
CA TRP A 105 5.88 -12.61 -9.46
C TRP A 105 5.14 -13.88 -9.05
N LEU A 106 4.68 -13.97 -7.80
CA LEU A 106 3.87 -15.11 -7.34
C LEU A 106 2.59 -15.27 -8.18
N GLY A 107 1.90 -14.18 -8.48
CA GLY A 107 0.73 -14.17 -9.36
C GLY A 107 1.03 -14.64 -10.78
N ALA A 108 2.20 -14.34 -11.33
CA ALA A 108 2.63 -14.83 -12.63
C ALA A 108 2.87 -16.35 -12.64
N LEU A 109 3.46 -16.89 -11.56
CA LEU A 109 3.61 -18.34 -11.39
C LEU A 109 2.25 -19.02 -11.31
N TRP A 110 1.34 -18.47 -10.51
CA TRP A 110 -0.03 -18.95 -10.43
C TRP A 110 -0.73 -18.95 -11.79
N TRP A 111 -0.65 -17.84 -12.51
CA TRP A 111 -1.28 -17.68 -13.82
C TRP A 111 -0.77 -18.73 -14.81
N ARG A 112 0.55 -18.96 -14.82
CA ARG A 112 1.15 -19.99 -15.66
C ARG A 112 0.56 -21.37 -15.35
N GLU A 113 0.54 -21.78 -14.08
CA GLU A 113 0.08 -23.12 -13.71
C GLU A 113 -1.43 -23.29 -13.93
N ARG A 114 -2.25 -22.32 -13.52
CA ARG A 114 -3.72 -22.45 -13.55
C ARG A 114 -4.34 -22.10 -14.88
N VAL A 115 -3.84 -21.07 -15.55
CA VAL A 115 -4.46 -20.52 -16.76
C VAL A 115 -3.75 -21.02 -18.00
N ALA A 116 -2.43 -20.90 -18.06
CA ALA A 116 -1.68 -21.29 -19.27
C ALA A 116 -1.56 -22.81 -19.42
N LEU A 117 -1.34 -23.53 -18.31
CA LEU A 117 -1.18 -24.99 -18.30
C LEU A 117 -2.45 -25.75 -17.89
N GLY A 118 -3.46 -25.06 -17.33
CA GLY A 118 -4.70 -25.71 -16.87
C GLY A 118 -4.50 -26.72 -15.74
N SER A 119 -3.40 -26.62 -14.99
CA SER A 119 -3.02 -27.60 -13.97
C SER A 119 -3.90 -27.48 -12.73
N ALA A 120 -4.44 -28.61 -12.28
CA ALA A 120 -5.10 -28.75 -11.00
C ALA A 120 -4.09 -28.94 -9.84
N ALA A 121 -2.83 -29.25 -10.13
CA ALA A 121 -1.80 -29.46 -9.12
C ALA A 121 -1.52 -28.18 -8.30
N PRO A 122 -1.07 -28.30 -7.04
CA PRO A 122 -0.64 -27.15 -6.26
C PRO A 122 0.46 -26.36 -6.97
N VAL A 123 0.40 -25.03 -6.88
CA VAL A 123 1.44 -24.16 -7.43
C VAL A 123 2.65 -24.20 -6.50
N ASP A 124 3.80 -24.58 -7.04
CA ASP A 124 5.06 -24.59 -6.29
C ASP A 124 5.66 -23.18 -6.25
N TYR A 125 5.44 -22.52 -5.12
CA TYR A 125 5.95 -21.17 -4.89
C TYR A 125 7.34 -21.21 -4.24
N PRO A 126 8.34 -20.49 -4.77
CA PRO A 126 9.64 -20.38 -4.12
C PRO A 126 9.49 -19.89 -2.68
N SER A 127 10.11 -20.61 -1.73
CA SER A 127 9.95 -20.35 -0.29
C SER A 127 10.43 -18.96 0.10
N LEU A 128 11.59 -18.54 -0.40
CA LEU A 128 12.14 -17.21 -0.16
C LEU A 128 11.22 -16.11 -0.70
N LEU A 129 10.73 -16.26 -1.93
CA LEU A 129 9.84 -15.28 -2.57
C LEU A 129 8.53 -15.14 -1.78
N SER A 130 7.95 -16.27 -1.36
CA SER A 130 6.75 -16.30 -0.52
C SER A 130 6.99 -15.64 0.84
N ALA A 131 8.13 -15.92 1.48
CA ALA A 131 8.48 -15.32 2.76
C ALA A 131 8.66 -13.81 2.66
N VAL A 132 9.40 -13.33 1.64
CA VAL A 132 9.59 -11.90 1.38
C VAL A 132 8.25 -11.21 1.12
N HIS A 133 7.35 -11.82 0.33
CA HIS A 133 6.03 -11.28 0.09
C HIS A 133 5.21 -11.20 1.38
N ASN A 134 5.12 -12.28 2.15
CA ASN A 134 4.32 -12.33 3.38
C ASN A 134 4.81 -11.32 4.43
N ILE A 135 6.13 -11.28 4.68
CA ILE A 135 6.73 -10.31 5.61
C ILE A 135 6.53 -8.88 5.08
N GLY A 136 6.79 -8.67 3.79
CA GLY A 136 6.59 -7.39 3.11
C GLY A 136 5.16 -6.87 3.27
N SER A 137 4.15 -7.73 3.08
CA SER A 137 2.74 -7.38 3.24
C SER A 137 2.41 -6.97 4.68
N MET A 138 2.97 -7.64 5.70
CA MET A 138 2.80 -7.22 7.10
C MET A 138 3.44 -5.85 7.38
N LEU A 139 4.62 -5.60 6.80
CA LEU A 139 5.29 -4.30 6.89
C LEU A 139 4.49 -3.20 6.19
N VAL A 140 3.90 -3.50 5.03
CA VAL A 140 2.99 -2.59 4.32
C VAL A 140 1.82 -2.19 5.21
N LEU A 141 1.10 -3.17 5.78
CA LEU A 141 -0.03 -2.89 6.67
C LEU A 141 0.39 -1.99 7.84
N THR A 142 1.54 -2.30 8.44
CA THR A 142 2.06 -1.56 9.60
C THR A 142 2.46 -0.14 9.24
N PHE A 143 3.32 0.05 8.23
CA PHE A 143 3.87 1.36 7.90
C PHE A 143 2.87 2.25 7.18
N VAL A 144 2.03 1.71 6.29
CA VAL A 144 0.94 2.49 5.67
C VAL A 144 -0.07 2.89 6.73
N GLY A 145 -0.50 1.97 7.60
CA GLY A 145 -1.42 2.28 8.69
C GLY A 145 -0.86 3.35 9.63
N ALA A 146 0.40 3.23 10.04
CA ALA A 146 1.08 4.22 10.87
C ALA A 146 1.21 5.58 10.17
N HIS A 147 1.54 5.60 8.88
CA HIS A 147 1.63 6.84 8.10
C HIS A 147 0.28 7.56 8.04
N LEU A 148 -0.79 6.84 7.68
CA LEU A 148 -2.13 7.42 7.60
C LEU A 148 -2.63 7.90 8.97
N GLY A 149 -2.37 7.13 10.03
CA GLY A 149 -2.69 7.51 11.41
C GLY A 149 -1.97 8.78 11.86
N ALA A 150 -0.67 8.89 11.57
CA ALA A 150 0.13 10.09 11.87
C ALA A 150 -0.42 11.33 11.14
N VAL A 151 -0.83 11.19 9.88
CA VAL A 151 -1.43 12.28 9.11
C VAL A 151 -2.77 12.73 9.71
N LEU A 152 -3.64 11.80 10.09
CA LEU A 152 -4.93 12.11 10.71
C LEU A 152 -4.79 12.81 12.07
N LEU A 153 -3.88 12.34 12.92
CA LEU A 153 -3.59 12.98 14.21
C LEU A 153 -3.05 14.41 14.03
N ARG A 154 -2.21 14.63 13.02
CA ARG A 154 -1.68 15.95 12.68
C ARG A 154 -2.78 16.90 12.25
N ASP A 155 -3.64 16.47 11.32
CA ASP A 155 -4.75 17.30 10.83
C ASP A 155 -5.69 17.70 11.97
N ARG A 156 -6.04 16.76 12.86
CA ARG A 156 -6.86 17.05 14.06
C ARG A 156 -6.23 18.09 14.98
N ARG A 157 -4.91 18.05 15.20
CA ARG A 157 -4.19 19.04 16.02
C ARG A 157 -4.18 20.42 15.39
N GLN A 158 -4.14 20.51 14.06
CA GLN A 158 -4.17 21.78 13.33
C GLN A 158 -5.56 22.41 13.39
N SER A 159 -6.64 21.64 13.21
CA SER A 159 -8.02 22.13 13.30
C SER A 159 -8.42 22.63 14.70
N ARG A 160 -7.78 22.15 15.76
CA ARG A 160 -8.03 22.64 17.13
C ARG A 160 -7.34 23.98 17.46
N ARG A 161 -6.40 24.41 16.60
CA ARG A 161 -5.61 25.64 16.81
C ARG A 161 -6.10 26.82 15.95
N SER A 162 -7.03 26.57 15.04
CA SER A 162 -7.72 27.56 14.20
C SER A 162 -9.10 27.87 14.78
#